data_AF-A0A485D793-F1
#
_entry.id   AF-A0A485D793-F1
#
_cell.length_a   1.000
_cell.length_b   1.000
_cell.length_c   1.000
_cell.angle_alpha   90.00
_cell.angle_beta   90.00
_cell.angle_gamma   90.00
#
_symmetry.space_group_name_H-M   'P 1'
#
loop_
_entity.id
_entity.type
_entity.pdbx_description
1 polymer ?
#
loop_
_entity_poly.entity_id
_entity_poly.type
_entity_poly.pdbx_seq_one_letter_code
_entity_poly.pdbx_strand_id
1 'polypeptide(L)' 'MSFEKFTSDNAAMLLIDHQVGTMGWAKSMAFDELKRNALMLAKSAAILDMPVVLTSSMEEYAQGRCLQN' A
#
# COMPACT_ATOMS: atom_id res chain seq x y z
N MET A 1 24.70 0.13 16.92
CA MET A 1 23.72 -0.82 16.34
C MET A 1 24.32 -1.37 15.05
N SER A 2 24.25 -2.68 14.82
CA SER A 2 24.61 -3.26 13.52
C SER A 2 23.52 -2.92 12.51
N PHE A 3 23.91 -2.64 11.27
CA PHE A 3 22.96 -2.45 10.17
C PHE A 3 22.41 -3.81 9.73
N GLU A 4 21.09 -3.95 9.70
CA GLU A 4 20.40 -5.11 9.13
C GLU A 4 19.68 -4.67 7.85
N LYS A 5 19.87 -5.45 6.78
CA LYS A 5 19.22 -5.18 5.50
C LYS A 5 17.84 -5.85 5.47
N PHE A 6 16.85 -5.14 4.96
CA PHE A 6 15.55 -5.75 4.64
C PHE A 6 15.67 -6.72 3.46
N THR A 7 15.13 -7.91 3.65
CA THR A 7 14.94 -8.97 2.67
C THR A 7 13.47 -9.40 2.69
N SER A 8 13.04 -10.21 1.73
CA SER A 8 11.70 -10.81 1.74
C SER A 8 11.46 -11.68 2.97
N ASP A 9 12.52 -12.31 3.48
CA ASP A 9 12.43 -13.30 4.56
C ASP A 9 12.35 -12.68 5.97
N ASN A 10 12.75 -11.40 6.12
CA ASN A 10 12.79 -10.71 7.41
C ASN A 10 11.88 -9.47 7.48
N ALA A 11 11.04 -9.24 6.47
CA ALA A 11 10.15 -8.08 6.41
C ALA A 11 8.74 -8.45 5.95
N ALA A 12 7.78 -7.58 6.29
CA ALA A 12 6.40 -7.62 5.82
C ALA A 12 6.00 -6.28 5.21
N MET A 13 5.05 -6.30 4.27
CA MET A 13 4.50 -5.09 3.66
C MET A 13 3.16 -4.75 4.32
N LEU A 14 3.02 -3.53 4.84
CA LEU A 14 1.78 -3.00 5.37
C LEU A 14 1.33 -1.82 4.51
N LEU A 15 0.21 -1.98 3.80
CA LEU A 15 -0.40 -0.91 2.98
C LEU A 15 -1.63 -0.37 3.69
N ILE A 16 -1.49 0.83 4.24
CA ILE A 16 -2.51 1.45 5.10
C ILE A 16 -3.37 2.38 4.26
N ASP A 17 -4.68 2.14 4.26
CA ASP A 17 -5.73 3.07 3.82
C ASP A 17 -5.52 3.65 2.41
N HIS A 18 -4.96 2.83 1.51
CA HIS A 18 -4.88 3.13 0.08
C HIS A 18 -6.26 2.89 -0.57
N GLN A 19 -7.22 3.70 -0.17
CA GLN A 19 -8.60 3.70 -0.65
C GLN A 19 -8.83 4.83 -1.65
N VAL A 20 -9.77 4.63 -2.58
CA VAL A 20 -10.00 5.54 -3.71
C VAL A 20 -10.26 6.99 -3.26
N GLY A 21 -11.08 7.19 -2.24
CA GLY A 21 -11.37 8.50 -1.68
C GLY A 21 -10.22 9.06 -0.85
N THR A 22 -9.67 8.25 0.06
CA THR A 22 -8.56 8.66 0.95
C THR A 22 -7.34 9.15 0.16
N MET A 23 -6.97 8.42 -0.89
CA MET A 23 -5.86 8.79 -1.77
C MET A 23 -6.13 10.08 -2.55
N GLY A 24 -7.39 10.42 -2.83
CA GLY A 24 -7.77 11.68 -3.46
C GLY A 24 -7.52 12.91 -2.58
N TRP A 25 -7.31 12.74 -1.28
CA TRP A 25 -6.97 13.83 -0.36
C TRP A 25 -5.47 14.12 -0.32
N ALA A 26 -4.63 13.21 -0.81
CA ALA A 26 -3.19 13.43 -0.89
C ALA A 26 -2.87 14.50 -1.93
N LYS A 27 -2.17 15.56 -1.51
CA LYS A 27 -1.76 16.68 -2.38
C LYS A 27 -0.27 16.69 -2.71
N SER A 28 0.51 15.80 -2.11
CA SER A 28 1.95 15.68 -2.30
C SER A 28 2.34 14.98 -3.61
N MET A 29 1.41 14.26 -4.23
CA MET A 29 1.61 13.46 -5.43
C MET A 29 0.31 13.39 -6.25
N ALA A 30 0.42 13.27 -7.57
CA ALA A 30 -0.75 13.03 -8.41
C ALA A 30 -1.41 11.68 -8.06
N PHE A 31 -2.75 11.64 -8.06
CA PHE A 31 -3.51 10.44 -7.69
C PHE A 31 -3.08 9.20 -8.47
N ASP A 32 -2.93 9.32 -9.79
CA ASP A 32 -2.55 8.18 -10.64
C ASP A 32 -1.15 7.67 -10.36
N GLU A 33 -0.23 8.56 -9.99
CA GLU A 33 1.13 8.19 -9.60
C GLU A 33 1.12 7.47 -8.24
N LEU A 34 0.38 7.99 -7.26
CA LEU A 34 0.22 7.34 -5.95
C LEU A 34 -0.40 5.95 -6.10
N LYS A 35 -1.46 5.83 -6.90
CA LYS A 35 -2.12 4.56 -7.21
C LYS A 35 -1.16 3.57 -7.86
N ARG A 36 -0.42 4.00 -8.89
CA ARG A 36 0.56 3.16 -9.59
C ARG A 36 1.63 2.66 -8.62
N ASN A 37 2.18 3.53 -7.79
CA ASN A 37 3.24 3.17 -6.85
C ASN A 37 2.76 2.19 -5.79
N ALA A 38 1.56 2.39 -5.23
CA ALA A 38 0.96 1.47 -4.27
C ALA A 38 0.74 0.06 -4.87
N LEU A 39 0.21 -0.01 -6.10
CA LEU A 39 0.02 -1.28 -6.81
C LEU A 39 1.36 -1.95 -7.15
N MET A 40 2.39 -1.18 -7.50
CA MET A 40 3.74 -1.73 -7.73
C MET A 40 4.35 -2.32 -6.45
N LEU A 41 4.16 -1.68 -5.30
CA LEU A 41 4.61 -2.21 -4.02
C LEU A 41 3.90 -3.52 -3.66
N ALA A 42 2.56 -3.55 -3.80
CA ALA A 42 1.77 -4.76 -3.54
C ALA A 42 2.18 -5.93 -4.46
N LYS A 43 2.36 -5.65 -5.76
CA LYS A 43 2.80 -6.67 -6.73
C LYS A 43 4.21 -7.16 -6.47
N SER A 44 5.13 -6.25 -6.12
CA SER A 44 6.51 -6.63 -5.76
C SER A 44 6.52 -7.53 -4.54
N ALA A 45 5.74 -7.20 -3.49
CA ALA A 45 5.63 -8.02 -2.30
C ALA A 45 5.05 -9.41 -2.61
N ALA A 46 4.03 -9.49 -3.49
CA ALA A 46 3.48 -10.77 -3.94
C ALA A 46 4.48 -11.61 -4.74
N ILE A 47 5.28 -11.00 -5.62
CA ILE A 47 6.34 -11.70 -6.39
C ILE A 47 7.43 -12.24 -5.46
N LEU A 48 7.71 -11.56 -4.36
CA LEU A 48 8.73 -11.92 -3.38
C LEU A 48 8.21 -12.84 -2.27
N ASP A 49 6.97 -13.33 -2.37
CA ASP A 49 6.29 -14.14 -1.35
C ASP A 49 6.31 -13.49 0.05
N MET A 50 6.32 -12.16 0.11
CA MET A 50 6.32 -11.43 1.37
C MET A 50 4.93 -11.44 2.02
N PRO A 51 4.83 -11.49 3.36
CA PRO A 51 3.57 -11.24 4.04
C PRO A 51 3.07 -9.82 3.73
N VAL A 52 1.83 -9.72 3.22
CA VAL A 52 1.17 -8.44 2.93
C VAL A 52 -0.07 -8.28 3.78
N VAL A 53 -0.16 -7.15 4.48
CA VAL A 53 -1.36 -6.74 5.22
C VAL A 53 -1.93 -5.48 4.56
N LEU A 54 -3.20 -5.53 4.21
CA LEU A 54 -3.96 -4.39 3.69
C LEU A 54 -4.92 -3.92 4.77
N THR A 55 -5.01 -2.61 4.99
CA THR A 55 -6.03 -2.03 5.87
C THR A 55 -6.90 -1.04 5.11
N SER A 56 -8.10 -0.86 5.63
CA SER A 56 -9.03 0.18 5.20
C SER A 56 -9.75 0.75 6.40
N SER A 57 -10.03 2.04 6.39
CA SER A 57 -10.87 2.71 7.38
C SER A 57 -12.16 3.19 6.73
N MET A 58 -13.29 2.96 7.40
CA MET A 58 -14.61 3.50 7.01
C MET A 58 -14.92 3.29 5.51
N GLU A 59 -14.67 2.07 4.99
CA GLU A 59 -14.67 1.75 3.55
C GLU A 59 -16.01 2.06 2.84
N GLU A 60 -17.11 2.08 3.59
CA GLU A 60 -18.46 2.36 3.12
C GLU A 60 -18.79 3.87 3.03
N TYR A 61 -17.87 4.75 3.44
CA TYR A 61 -18.06 6.20 3.46
C TYR A 61 -17.21 6.90 2.38
N ALA A 62 -16.90 8.18 2.57
CA ALA A 62 -16.18 9.01 1.59
C ALA A 62 -14.76 8.49 1.27
N GLN A 63 -14.16 7.69 2.15
CA GLN A 63 -12.88 7.00 1.96
C GLN A 63 -12.96 6.03 0.77
N GLY A 64 -14.13 5.39 0.58
CA GLY A 64 -14.39 4.43 -0.47
C GLY A 64 -13.61 3.12 -0.32
N ARG A 65 -13.71 2.27 -1.34
CA ARG A 65 -13.07 0.95 -1.33
C ARG A 65 -11.56 1.00 -1.40
N CYS A 66 -10.91 0.04 -0.74
CA CYS A 66 -9.50 -0.22 -0.90
C CYS A 66 -9.21 -0.58 -2.37
N LEU A 67 -8.02 -0.22 -2.86
CA LEU A 67 -7.62 -0.54 -4.23
C LEU A 67 -7.70 -2.06 -4.46
N GLN A 68 -8.38 -2.44 -5.53
CA GLN A 68 -8.43 -3.82 -6.00
C GLN A 68 -7.54 -3.96 -7.24
N ASN A 69 -6.92 -5.13 -7.37
CA ASN A 69 -6.14 -5.51 -8.54
C ASN A 69 -7.03 -5.70 -9.77
#